data_AF-A0A1M6LSK2-F1
#
_entry.id   AF-A0A1M6LSK2-F1
#
_cell.length_a   1.000
_cell.length_b   1.000
_cell.length_c   1.000
_cell.angle_alpha   90.00
_cell.angle_beta   90.00
_cell.angle_gamma   90.00
#
_symmetry.space_group_name_H-M   'P 1'
#
loop_
_entity.id
_entity.type
_entity.pdbx_description
1 polymer ?
#
loop_
_entity_poly.entity_id
_entity_poly.type
_entity_poly.pdbx_seq_one_letter_code
_entity_poly.pdbx_strand_id
1 'polypeptide(L)'
;MKIEEGSIFGIPLFMEKDDWKLKSKLSEKDLDKDFAFGRVIETSSSVLVEIFKKIGSAHTDINEIVNSGIMFSPVQIFWDAISKKRWRIVGRTENYDKFKDSNYNNIEMAFGLDDDFRLRHLSTGKERPISRDELKKYEFSVVWYPIDLEKRILNEQLSI
;
A
#
# COMPACT_ATOMS: atom_id res chain seq x y z
N MET A 1 -16.66 -9.23 2.95
CA MET A 1 -16.28 -8.29 1.89
C MET A 1 -15.05 -8.85 1.21
N LYS A 2 -15.14 -9.14 -0.09
CA LYS A 2 -14.01 -9.67 -0.85
C LYS A 2 -13.14 -8.50 -1.30
N ILE A 3 -11.83 -8.66 -1.22
CA ILE A 3 -10.86 -7.70 -1.73
C ILE A 3 -10.76 -7.92 -3.23
N GLU A 4 -10.89 -6.87 -4.00
CA GLU A 4 -10.74 -6.95 -5.45
C GLU A 4 -9.54 -6.14 -5.91
N GLU A 5 -8.83 -6.67 -6.90
CA GLU A 5 -7.80 -5.94 -7.62
C GLU A 5 -8.38 -4.64 -8.20
N GLY A 6 -7.60 -3.56 -8.15
CA GLY A 6 -8.02 -2.23 -8.57
C GLY A 6 -8.87 -1.47 -7.54
N SER A 7 -9.22 -2.07 -6.40
CA SER A 7 -9.91 -1.33 -5.33
C SER A 7 -9.02 -0.23 -4.77
N ILE A 8 -9.59 0.97 -4.61
CA ILE A 8 -8.91 2.13 -4.02
C ILE A 8 -9.43 2.34 -2.60
N PHE A 9 -8.51 2.50 -1.66
CA PHE A 9 -8.81 2.69 -0.25
C PHE A 9 -8.12 3.93 0.32
N GLY A 10 -8.79 4.58 1.26
CA GLY A 10 -8.26 5.66 2.08
C GLY A 10 -7.68 5.14 3.39
N ILE A 11 -6.50 5.63 3.73
CA ILE A 11 -5.73 5.39 4.95
C ILE A 11 -5.78 6.68 5.78
N PRO A 12 -6.46 6.70 6.94
CA PRO A 12 -6.63 7.92 7.72
C PRO A 12 -5.32 8.31 8.40
N LEU A 13 -4.88 9.55 8.17
CA LEU A 13 -3.63 10.05 8.75
C LEU A 13 -3.82 10.60 10.16
N PHE A 14 -5.03 11.06 10.49
CA PHE A 14 -5.41 11.69 11.75
C PHE A 14 -5.75 10.73 12.90
N MET A 15 -5.89 9.43 12.65
CA MET A 15 -6.25 8.48 13.71
C MET A 15 -5.04 8.13 14.58
N GLU A 16 -5.28 7.89 15.87
CA GLU A 16 -4.24 7.52 16.83
C GLU A 16 -3.42 6.30 16.39
N LYS A 17 -2.10 6.36 16.65
CA LYS A 17 -1.11 5.39 16.18
C LYS A 17 -0.67 4.39 17.26
N ASP A 18 -1.37 4.37 18.39
CA ASP A 18 -1.22 3.40 19.49
C ASP A 18 -2.33 2.34 19.50
N ASP A 19 -3.36 2.48 18.65
CA ASP A 19 -4.46 1.51 18.49
C ASP A 19 -4.05 0.29 17.67
N TRP A 20 -3.14 -0.51 18.22
CA TRP A 20 -2.68 -1.79 17.66
C TRP A 20 -3.76 -2.86 17.57
N LYS A 21 -4.96 -2.65 18.14
CA LYS A 21 -6.09 -3.56 17.98
C LYS A 21 -6.97 -3.18 16.80
N LEU A 22 -6.76 -1.98 16.23
CA LEU A 22 -7.59 -1.36 15.20
C LEU A 22 -9.05 -1.29 15.64
N LYS A 23 -9.29 -0.87 16.88
CA LYS A 23 -10.63 -0.76 17.48
C LYS A 23 -11.37 0.48 16.99
N SER A 24 -10.63 1.55 16.75
CA SER A 24 -11.14 2.83 16.28
C SER A 24 -11.62 2.69 14.85
N LYS A 25 -12.81 3.22 14.59
CA LYS A 25 -13.48 3.15 13.29
C LYS A 25 -13.77 4.55 12.78
N LEU A 26 -13.79 4.69 11.47
CA LEU A 26 -14.21 5.93 10.84
C LEU A 26 -15.70 6.19 11.09
N SER A 27 -16.02 7.44 11.37
CA SER A 27 -17.37 7.99 11.30
C SER A 27 -17.55 8.79 9.99
N GLU A 28 -18.79 9.13 9.64
CA GLU A 28 -19.05 9.96 8.45
C GLU A 28 -18.40 11.35 8.55
N LYS A 29 -18.26 11.90 9.77
CA LYS A 29 -17.58 13.20 9.99
C LYS A 29 -16.07 13.13 9.72
N ASP A 30 -15.50 11.93 9.69
CA ASP A 30 -14.09 11.74 9.43
C ASP A 30 -13.77 11.75 7.94
N LEU A 31 -14.77 11.67 7.05
CA LEU A 31 -14.56 11.55 5.61
C LEU A 31 -13.98 12.82 4.97
N ASP A 32 -14.19 13.98 5.59
CA ASP A 32 -13.64 15.26 5.15
C ASP A 32 -12.20 15.50 5.62
N LYS A 33 -11.63 14.61 6.45
CA LYS A 33 -10.26 14.72 6.97
C LYS A 33 -9.23 14.12 6.01
N ASP A 34 -7.95 14.31 6.30
CA ASP A 34 -6.86 13.82 5.44
C ASP A 34 -6.68 12.30 5.47
N PHE A 35 -6.73 11.72 4.27
CA PHE A 35 -6.37 10.36 3.96
C PHE A 35 -5.19 10.35 2.97
N ALA A 36 -4.31 9.37 3.14
CA ALA A 36 -3.53 8.86 2.02
C ALA A 36 -4.33 7.81 1.28
N PHE A 37 -3.95 7.51 0.04
CA PHE A 37 -4.68 6.55 -0.78
C PHE A 37 -3.79 5.42 -1.26
N GLY A 38 -4.35 4.21 -1.29
CA GLY A 38 -3.71 3.06 -1.92
C GLY A 38 -4.63 2.33 -2.87
N ARG A 39 -4.06 1.54 -3.77
CA ARG A 39 -4.78 0.64 -4.68
C ARG A 39 -4.29 -0.78 -4.51
N VAL A 40 -5.22 -1.73 -4.52
CA VAL A 40 -4.92 -3.16 -4.52
C VAL A 40 -4.37 -3.57 -5.87
N ILE A 41 -3.14 -4.09 -5.89
CA ILE A 41 -2.52 -4.61 -7.10
C ILE A 41 -2.90 -6.07 -7.32
N GLU A 42 -2.71 -6.89 -6.29
CA GLU A 42 -2.96 -8.33 -6.32
C GLU A 42 -3.30 -8.82 -4.91
N THR A 43 -4.14 -9.85 -4.84
CA THR A 43 -4.47 -10.55 -3.59
C THR A 43 -3.96 -11.98 -3.63
N SER A 44 -3.08 -12.36 -2.70
CA SER A 44 -2.61 -13.74 -2.52
C SER A 44 -2.69 -14.13 -1.04
N SER A 45 -1.59 -14.63 -0.45
CA SER A 45 -1.47 -14.84 1.01
C SER A 45 -1.36 -13.51 1.79
N SER A 46 -0.91 -12.45 1.11
CA SER A 46 -0.93 -11.06 1.54
C SER A 46 -1.59 -10.21 0.45
N VAL A 47 -1.80 -8.91 0.74
CA VAL A 47 -2.33 -7.97 -0.27
C VAL A 47 -1.20 -7.08 -0.74
N LEU A 48 -0.85 -7.15 -2.02
CA LEU A 48 0.10 -6.25 -2.64
C LEU A 48 -0.63 -4.95 -2.99
N VAL A 49 -0.10 -3.82 -2.54
CA VAL A 49 -0.69 -2.50 -2.77
C VAL A 49 0.36 -1.51 -3.19
N GLU A 50 -0.07 -0.49 -3.91
CA GLU A 50 0.68 0.75 -4.09
C GLU A 50 0.02 1.88 -3.32
N ILE A 51 0.83 2.84 -2.89
CA ILE A 51 0.39 4.03 -2.16
C ILE A 51 0.67 5.25 -3.02
N PHE A 52 -0.33 6.09 -3.24
CA PHE A 52 -0.24 7.28 -4.09
C PHE A 52 0.27 8.49 -3.31
N LYS A 53 0.86 9.46 -4.02
CA LYS A 53 1.35 10.72 -3.42
C LYS A 53 0.21 11.67 -3.01
N LYS A 54 -0.99 11.51 -3.57
CA LYS A 54 -2.16 12.35 -3.26
C LYS A 54 -2.58 12.16 -1.80
N ILE A 55 -2.81 13.28 -1.14
CA ILE A 55 -3.49 13.40 0.16
C ILE A 55 -4.76 14.22 -0.03
N GLY A 56 -5.82 13.84 0.66
CA GLY A 56 -7.08 14.56 0.62
C GLY A 56 -8.19 13.84 1.37
N SER A 57 -9.41 14.35 1.24
CA SER A 57 -10.59 13.75 1.85
C SER A 57 -10.98 12.44 1.16
N ALA A 58 -11.81 11.62 1.81
CA ALA A 58 -12.35 10.39 1.22
C ALA A 58 -13.21 10.63 -0.04
N HIS A 59 -13.52 11.89 -0.36
CA HIS A 59 -14.24 12.33 -1.56
C HIS A 59 -13.32 12.75 -2.72
N THR A 60 -12.01 12.63 -2.55
CA THR A 60 -11.02 12.95 -3.59
C THR A 60 -11.29 12.13 -4.86
N ASP A 61 -11.25 12.78 -6.02
CA ASP A 61 -11.46 12.12 -7.31
C ASP A 61 -10.42 11.01 -7.55
N ILE A 62 -10.88 9.90 -8.10
CA ILE A 62 -10.05 8.72 -8.34
C ILE A 62 -8.92 9.03 -9.33
N ASN A 63 -9.15 9.86 -10.34
CA ASN A 63 -8.12 10.21 -11.31
C ASN A 63 -7.06 11.12 -10.68
N GLU A 64 -7.45 12.03 -9.78
CA GLU A 64 -6.48 12.81 -9.00
C GLU A 64 -5.58 11.91 -8.14
N ILE A 65 -6.16 10.88 -7.54
CA ILE A 65 -5.40 9.89 -6.75
C ILE A 65 -4.39 9.17 -7.64
N VAL A 66 -4.86 8.52 -8.71
CA VAL A 66 -4.01 7.67 -9.57
C VAL A 66 -2.94 8.48 -10.30
N ASN A 67 -3.26 9.68 -10.78
CA ASN A 67 -2.31 10.51 -11.53
C ASN A 67 -1.27 11.22 -10.65
N SER A 68 -1.40 11.16 -9.33
CA SER A 68 -0.40 11.74 -8.41
C SER A 68 0.92 10.96 -8.39
N GLY A 69 0.94 9.74 -8.97
CA GLY A 69 2.08 8.85 -8.95
C GLY A 69 2.25 8.14 -7.62
N ILE A 70 3.17 7.17 -7.59
CA ILE A 70 3.39 6.29 -6.45
C ILE A 70 4.39 6.93 -5.47
N MET A 71 4.08 6.88 -4.18
CA MET A 71 4.88 7.47 -3.09
C MET A 71 6.18 6.70 -2.87
N PHE A 72 6.09 5.38 -2.78
CA PHE A 72 7.22 4.45 -2.67
C PHE A 72 6.86 3.12 -3.34
N SER A 73 7.87 2.32 -3.67
CA SER A 73 7.69 1.01 -4.32
C SER A 73 6.60 0.15 -3.64
N PRO A 74 5.78 -0.61 -4.39
CA PRO A 74 4.67 -1.37 -3.82
C PRO A 74 5.02 -2.25 -2.63
N VAL A 75 4.10 -2.35 -1.67
CA VAL A 75 4.29 -3.06 -0.39
C VAL A 75 3.20 -4.10 -0.16
N GLN A 76 3.51 -5.08 0.68
CA GLN A 76 2.52 -6.04 1.15
C GLN A 76 1.88 -5.55 2.45
N ILE A 77 0.57 -5.75 2.61
CA ILE A 77 -0.16 -5.35 3.83
C ILE A 77 -1.02 -6.48 4.38
N PHE A 78 -1.30 -6.41 5.68
CA PHE A 78 -2.46 -7.08 6.25
C PHE A 78 -3.74 -6.30 5.93
N TRP A 79 -4.79 -7.01 5.52
CA TRP A 79 -6.08 -6.37 5.18
C TRP A 79 -6.92 -5.97 6.41
N ASP A 80 -6.43 -6.23 7.60
CA ASP A 80 -7.15 -6.07 8.87
C ASP A 80 -7.73 -4.68 9.09
N ALA A 81 -7.06 -3.63 8.62
CA ALA A 81 -7.58 -2.27 8.79
C ALA A 81 -8.84 -2.00 7.97
N ILE A 82 -8.99 -2.62 6.81
CA ILE A 82 -10.21 -2.49 6.00
C ILE A 82 -11.30 -3.41 6.55
N SER A 83 -10.96 -4.65 6.92
CA SER A 83 -11.95 -5.58 7.51
C SER A 83 -12.51 -5.05 8.84
N LYS A 84 -11.70 -4.34 9.62
CA LYS A 84 -12.10 -3.68 10.88
C LYS A 84 -12.65 -2.27 10.70
N LYS A 85 -12.74 -1.76 9.46
CA LYS A 85 -13.29 -0.43 9.10
C LYS A 85 -12.51 0.76 9.67
N ARG A 86 -11.20 0.60 9.90
CA ARG A 86 -10.29 1.71 10.16
C ARG A 86 -9.92 2.41 8.85
N TRP A 87 -9.66 1.63 7.79
CA TRP A 87 -9.48 2.13 6.43
C TRP A 87 -10.79 1.94 5.65
N ARG A 88 -11.01 2.77 4.63
CA ARG A 88 -12.27 2.81 3.87
C ARG A 88 -12.00 2.60 2.39
N ILE A 89 -12.79 1.75 1.73
CA ILE A 89 -12.82 1.72 0.26
C ILE A 89 -13.54 2.97 -0.23
N VAL A 90 -12.86 3.73 -1.09
CA VAL A 90 -13.35 5.01 -1.64
C VAL A 90 -13.70 4.90 -3.12
N GLY A 91 -13.27 3.83 -3.79
CA GLY A 91 -13.61 3.59 -5.19
C GLY A 91 -12.87 2.40 -5.78
N ARG A 92 -12.81 2.35 -7.11
CA ARG A 92 -11.97 1.42 -7.88
C ARG A 92 -11.47 2.07 -9.16
N THR A 93 -10.35 1.59 -9.68
CA THR A 93 -10.00 1.82 -11.08
C THR A 93 -10.92 0.99 -11.98
N GLU A 94 -11.58 1.64 -12.93
CA GLU A 94 -12.44 0.99 -13.92
C GLU A 94 -11.59 0.14 -14.88
N ASN A 95 -12.03 -1.09 -15.18
CA ASN A 95 -11.30 -2.03 -16.06
C ASN A 95 -9.83 -2.25 -15.67
N TYR A 96 -9.54 -2.21 -14.36
CA TYR A 96 -8.19 -2.33 -13.84
C TYR A 96 -7.43 -3.55 -14.40
N ASP A 97 -6.21 -3.28 -14.89
CA ASP A 97 -5.25 -4.25 -15.39
C ASP A 97 -3.90 -3.96 -14.73
N LYS A 98 -3.48 -4.80 -13.78
CA LYS A 98 -2.23 -4.60 -13.03
C LYS A 98 -0.98 -4.45 -13.90
N PHE A 99 -0.95 -5.05 -15.09
CA PHE A 99 0.19 -4.94 -15.99
C PHE A 99 0.28 -3.56 -16.63
N LYS A 100 -0.87 -2.93 -16.91
CA LYS A 100 -0.95 -1.59 -17.51
C LYS A 100 -0.94 -0.49 -16.45
N ASP A 101 -1.76 -0.64 -15.44
CA ASP A 101 -2.08 0.43 -14.48
C ASP A 101 -1.06 0.54 -13.34
N SER A 102 -0.41 -0.57 -12.99
CA SER A 102 0.51 -0.66 -11.84
C SER A 102 1.91 -1.15 -12.25
N ASN A 103 2.18 -1.21 -13.55
CA ASN A 103 3.46 -1.62 -14.11
C ASN A 103 3.97 -2.97 -13.54
N TYR A 104 3.06 -3.93 -13.35
CA TYR A 104 3.32 -5.18 -12.60
C TYR A 104 4.55 -5.97 -13.10
N ASN A 105 4.87 -5.88 -14.40
CA ASN A 105 6.04 -6.53 -14.97
C ASN A 105 7.38 -6.07 -14.40
N ASN A 106 7.42 -4.87 -13.82
CA ASN A 106 8.62 -4.25 -13.28
C ASN A 106 8.64 -4.18 -11.76
N ILE A 107 7.67 -4.80 -11.07
CA ILE A 107 7.69 -4.87 -9.61
C ILE A 107 8.65 -5.97 -9.17
N GLU A 108 9.67 -5.56 -8.42
CA GLU A 108 10.64 -6.42 -7.77
C GLU A 108 10.56 -6.23 -6.25
N MET A 109 10.69 -7.31 -5.50
CA MET A 109 10.79 -7.26 -4.03
C MET A 109 11.95 -8.13 -3.56
N ALA A 110 12.58 -7.70 -2.48
CA ALA A 110 13.65 -8.45 -1.84
C ALA A 110 13.10 -9.45 -0.82
N PHE A 111 13.73 -10.62 -0.77
CA PHE A 111 13.41 -11.74 0.12
C PHE A 111 14.72 -12.26 0.75
N GLY A 112 14.61 -13.05 1.82
CA GLY A 112 15.75 -13.74 2.43
C GLY A 112 15.91 -13.45 3.91
N LEU A 113 16.88 -14.09 4.55
CA LEU A 113 17.34 -13.82 5.92
C LEU A 113 18.85 -14.11 5.97
N ASP A 114 19.54 -13.58 6.99
CA ASP A 114 20.92 -13.96 7.32
C ASP A 114 21.90 -13.99 6.13
N ASP A 115 21.88 -12.91 5.33
CA ASP A 115 22.71 -12.70 4.14
C ASP A 115 22.43 -13.58 2.91
N ASP A 116 21.40 -14.44 2.94
CA ASP A 116 20.84 -15.10 1.75
C ASP A 116 19.71 -14.25 1.13
N PHE A 117 20.07 -13.05 0.68
CA PHE A 117 19.12 -12.13 0.06
C PHE A 117 18.95 -12.40 -1.43
N ARG A 118 17.69 -12.32 -1.88
CA ARG A 118 17.33 -12.47 -3.29
C ARG A 118 16.32 -11.42 -3.70
N LEU A 119 16.46 -10.93 -4.92
CA LEU A 119 15.48 -10.09 -5.58
C LEU A 119 14.60 -10.95 -6.46
N ARG A 120 13.27 -10.83 -6.31
CA ARG A 120 12.28 -11.56 -7.10
C ARG A 120 11.48 -10.60 -7.96
N HIS A 121 11.37 -10.89 -9.26
CA HIS A 121 10.36 -10.27 -10.13
C HIS A 121 9.00 -10.90 -9.85
N LEU A 122 8.02 -10.11 -9.40
CA LEU A 122 6.72 -10.66 -8.98
C LEU A 122 5.92 -11.27 -10.14
N SER A 123 6.04 -10.71 -11.35
CA SER A 123 5.31 -11.17 -12.54
C SER A 123 5.79 -12.52 -13.08
N THR A 124 7.08 -12.84 -12.93
CA THR A 124 7.70 -14.04 -13.52
C THR A 124 8.15 -15.06 -12.48
N GLY A 125 8.26 -14.66 -11.22
CA GLY A 125 8.83 -15.48 -10.15
C GLY A 125 10.35 -15.69 -10.26
N LYS A 126 11.02 -15.09 -11.26
CA LYS A 126 12.47 -15.20 -11.41
C LYS A 126 13.18 -14.50 -10.25
N GLU A 127 14.20 -15.16 -9.72
CA GLU A 127 15.00 -14.66 -8.61
C GLU A 127 16.47 -14.53 -9.00
N ARG A 128 17.15 -13.57 -8.37
CA ARG A 128 18.61 -13.47 -8.39
C ARG A 128 19.14 -13.13 -7.00
N PRO A 129 20.30 -13.65 -6.59
CA PRO A 129 20.96 -13.22 -5.36
C PRO A 129 21.28 -11.71 -5.39
N ILE A 130 21.20 -11.05 -4.25
CA ILE A 130 21.59 -9.64 -4.06
C ILE A 130 22.43 -9.46 -2.80
N SER A 131 23.28 -8.43 -2.80
CA SER A 131 24.06 -8.07 -1.61
C SER A 131 23.22 -7.28 -0.60
N ARG A 132 23.69 -7.20 0.65
CA ARG A 132 23.10 -6.35 1.70
C ARG A 132 23.10 -4.85 1.33
N ASP A 133 24.06 -4.38 0.55
CA ASP A 133 24.08 -2.98 0.09
C ASP A 133 23.08 -2.73 -1.04
N GLU A 134 22.92 -3.70 -1.93
CA GLU A 134 21.90 -3.66 -2.97
C GLU A 134 20.49 -3.75 -2.38
N LEU A 135 20.31 -4.50 -1.30
CA LEU A 135 19.05 -4.66 -0.58
C LEU A 135 18.36 -3.33 -0.25
N LYS A 136 19.15 -2.31 0.12
CA LYS A 136 18.67 -0.97 0.50
C LYS A 136 17.92 -0.24 -0.62
N LYS A 137 18.02 -0.71 -1.86
CA LYS A 137 17.38 -0.12 -3.04
C LYS A 137 15.97 -0.67 -3.31
N TYR A 138 15.57 -1.73 -2.61
CA TYR A 138 14.35 -2.48 -2.90
C TYR A 138 13.47 -2.60 -1.66
N GLU A 139 12.16 -2.67 -1.88
CA GLU A 139 11.23 -3.03 -0.81
C GLU A 139 11.45 -4.48 -0.42
N PHE A 140 11.60 -4.69 0.89
CA PHE A 140 11.62 -6.03 1.44
C PHE A 140 10.21 -6.60 1.46
N SER A 141 10.06 -7.89 1.19
CA SER A 141 8.80 -8.63 1.29
C SER A 141 8.45 -8.88 2.76
N VAL A 142 8.20 -7.80 3.49
CA VAL A 142 7.54 -7.80 4.79
C VAL A 142 6.07 -7.43 4.61
N VAL A 143 5.21 -8.05 5.42
CA VAL A 143 3.80 -7.68 5.46
C VAL A 143 3.62 -6.57 6.48
N TRP A 144 3.30 -5.38 6.00
CA TRP A 144 3.12 -4.20 6.83
C TRP A 144 1.85 -4.32 7.68
N TYR A 145 2.02 -4.08 8.97
CA TYR A 145 0.90 -3.86 9.86
C TYR A 145 0.28 -2.47 9.60
N PRO A 146 -1.05 -2.30 9.65
CA PRO A 146 -1.68 -1.05 9.24
C PRO A 146 -1.15 0.20 9.94
N ILE A 147 -0.92 0.13 11.25
CA ILE A 147 -0.41 1.27 12.03
C ILE A 147 1.02 1.63 11.62
N ASP A 148 1.85 0.63 11.29
CA ASP A 148 3.23 0.88 10.88
C ASP A 148 3.29 1.48 9.47
N LEU A 149 2.39 1.05 8.57
CA LEU A 149 2.25 1.68 7.26
C LEU A 149 1.77 3.13 7.38
N GLU A 150 0.79 3.40 8.23
CA GLU A 150 0.32 4.76 8.51
C GLU A 150 1.46 5.66 9.01
N LYS A 151 2.30 5.17 9.92
CA LYS A 151 3.49 5.90 10.40
C LYS A 151 4.51 6.14 9.29
N ARG A 152 4.77 5.13 8.46
CA ARG A 152 5.66 5.27 7.31
C ARG A 152 5.19 6.38 6.38
N ILE A 153 3.90 6.37 6.01
CA ILE A 153 3.32 7.39 5.12
C ILE A 153 3.51 8.80 5.70
N LEU A 154 3.27 8.98 7.00
CA LEU A 154 3.49 10.26 7.68
C LEU A 154 4.96 10.71 7.63
N ASN A 155 5.91 9.79 7.80
CA ASN A 155 7.34 10.12 7.73
C ASN A 155 7.79 10.52 6.30
N GLU A 156 7.25 9.85 5.28
CA GLU A 156 7.53 10.19 3.87
C GLU A 156 7.01 11.59 3.53
N GLN A 157 5.86 12.00 4.07
CA GLN A 157 5.33 13.35 3.89
C GLN A 157 6.21 14.45 4.49
N LEU A 158 6.88 14.16 5.59
CA LEU A 158 7.79 15.12 6.24
C LEU A 158 9.15 15.24 5.54
N SER A 159 9.42 14.35 4.57
CA SER A 159 10.69 14.28 3.83
C SER A 159 10.61 14.97 2.45
N ILE A 160 9.45 15.51 2.09
CA ILE A 160 9.16 16.27 0.86
C ILE A 160 9.03 17.75 1.23
#